data_AF-A0AA96DM47-F1
#
_entry.id   AF-A0AA96DM47-F1
#
_cell.length_a   1.000
_cell.length_b   1.000
_cell.length_c   1.000
_cell.angle_alpha   90.00
_cell.angle_beta   90.00
_cell.angle_gamma   90.00
#
_symmetry.space_group_name_H-M   'P 1'
#
loop_
_entity.id
_entity.type
_entity.pdbx_description
1 polymer ?
#
loop_
_entity_poly.entity_id
_entity_poly.type
_entity_poly.pdbx_seq_one_letter_code
_entity_poly.pdbx_strand_id
1 'polypeptide(L)'
;MNKIISSALIVGSLSVSLFADCKVLNFGEINQNPYKIFGVNENFKLVNYQAFSASKPIVYRDLENKYQVKSFSDAYNEFFNYVKENSIKECTTNSYKGISNLDIKYFVDDKYYYFSATLNYFN
;
A
#
# COMPACT_ATOMS: atom_id res chain seq x y z
N MET A 1 -33.88 -20.66 -14.03
CA MET A 1 -33.52 -19.23 -14.05
C MET A 1 -32.15 -19.07 -13.41
N ASN A 2 -31.09 -18.96 -14.21
CA ASN A 2 -29.74 -18.71 -13.70
C ASN A 2 -29.57 -17.21 -13.46
N LYS A 3 -29.63 -16.78 -12.20
CA LYS A 3 -29.22 -15.43 -11.82
C LYS A 3 -27.70 -15.38 -11.85
N ILE A 4 -27.14 -14.90 -12.96
CA ILE A 4 -25.73 -14.50 -13.03
C ILE A 4 -25.63 -13.24 -12.17
N ILE A 5 -25.18 -13.40 -10.93
CA ILE A 5 -24.81 -12.28 -10.06
C ILE A 5 -23.52 -11.74 -10.67
N SER A 6 -23.64 -10.70 -11.48
CA SER A 6 -22.52 -9.96 -12.03
C SER A 6 -21.81 -9.28 -10.87
N SER A 7 -20.80 -9.93 -10.30
CA SER A 7 -19.88 -9.35 -9.33
C SER A 7 -19.22 -8.15 -9.99
N ALA A 8 -19.69 -6.95 -9.67
CA ALA A 8 -19.09 -5.72 -10.15
C ALA A 8 -17.64 -5.68 -9.67
N LEU A 9 -16.69 -5.76 -10.60
CA LEU A 9 -15.27 -5.67 -10.34
C LEU A 9 -14.95 -4.21 -9.97
N ILE A 10 -15.10 -3.85 -8.69
CA ILE A 10 -14.75 -2.51 -8.22
C ILE A 10 -13.23 -2.45 -8.05
N VAL A 11 -12.54 -2.10 -9.13
CA VAL A 11 -11.10 -1.78 -9.10
C VAL A 11 -10.96 -0.33 -8.71
N GLY A 12 -10.79 -0.06 -7.42
CA GLY A 12 -10.44 1.26 -6.92
C GLY A 12 -8.92 1.45 -6.98
N SER A 13 -8.43 2.29 -7.89
CA SER A 13 -7.02 2.71 -7.90
C SER A 13 -6.86 3.96 -7.03
N LEU A 14 -6.42 3.80 -5.79
CA LEU A 14 -5.97 4.91 -4.94
C LEU A 14 -4.48 5.15 -5.23
N SER A 15 -4.19 5.86 -6.32
CA SER A 15 -2.83 6.29 -6.65
C SER A 15 -2.54 7.60 -5.91
N VAL A 16 -1.77 7.54 -4.83
CA VAL A 16 -1.27 8.73 -4.14
C VAL A 16 0.24 8.78 -4.36
N SER A 17 0.74 9.84 -5.02
CA SER A 17 2.18 10.10 -5.13
C SER A 17 2.70 10.56 -3.76
N LEU A 18 3.15 9.59 -2.97
CA LEU A 18 3.53 9.75 -1.57
C LEU A 18 5.05 9.85 -1.45
N PHE A 19 5.54 11.01 -1.03
CA PHE A 19 6.95 11.24 -0.75
C PHE A 19 7.23 11.13 0.74
N ALA A 20 8.26 10.37 1.10
CA ALA A 20 8.59 10.10 2.49
C ALA A 20 10.10 9.94 2.72
N ASP A 21 10.61 10.58 3.77
CA ASP A 21 11.94 10.34 4.33
C ASP A 21 11.98 8.91 4.93
N CYS A 22 13.11 8.21 4.82
CA CYS A 22 13.32 6.89 5.42
C CYS A 22 13.07 6.85 6.95
N LYS A 23 13.01 7.99 7.65
CA LYS A 23 12.69 8.06 9.10
C LYS A 23 11.21 8.21 9.41
N VAL A 24 10.44 8.87 8.55
CA VAL A 24 9.00 9.09 8.73
C VAL A 24 8.33 8.98 7.37
N LEU A 25 7.60 7.88 7.16
CA LEU A 25 6.63 7.78 6.09
C LEU A 25 5.46 8.71 6.40
N ASN A 26 5.62 10.00 6.07
CA ASN A 26 4.52 10.95 6.16
C ASN A 26 3.63 10.77 4.93
N PHE A 27 2.66 9.87 5.05
CA PHE A 27 1.72 9.56 3.97
C PHE A 27 0.64 10.66 3.79
N GLY A 28 0.97 11.90 4.14
CA GLY A 28 0.05 13.03 4.25
C GLY A 28 0.12 13.98 3.05
N GLU A 29 -1.04 14.10 2.41
CA GLU A 29 -1.45 14.99 1.31
C GLU A 29 -1.01 14.65 -0.12
N ILE A 30 -2.01 14.62 -1.00
CA ILE A 30 -1.88 14.58 -2.45
C ILE A 30 -1.10 15.83 -2.86
N ASN A 31 0.17 15.67 -3.24
CA ASN A 31 0.96 16.77 -3.73
C ASN A 31 0.45 17.17 -5.12
N GLN A 32 -0.43 18.18 -5.19
CA GLN A 32 -0.90 18.78 -6.43
C GLN A 32 0.15 19.67 -7.11
N ASN A 33 1.36 19.76 -6.56
CA ASN A 33 2.45 20.54 -7.14
C ASN A 33 3.54 19.63 -7.74
N PRO A 34 3.95 19.85 -9.01
CA PRO A 34 5.17 19.27 -9.52
C PRO A 34 6.36 19.87 -8.73
N TYR A 35 7.01 19.03 -7.93
CA TYR A 35 8.36 19.20 -7.39
C TYR A 35 8.60 20.46 -6.54
N LYS A 36 8.08 20.45 -5.31
CA LYS A 36 8.73 21.15 -4.18
C LYS A 36 8.70 20.25 -2.94
N ILE A 37 9.63 19.31 -2.90
CA ILE A 37 9.90 18.52 -1.72
C ILE A 37 11.20 19.12 -1.16
N PHE A 38 11.07 20.01 -0.18
CA PHE A 38 12.17 20.66 0.56
C PHE A 38 12.99 21.77 -0.13
N GLY A 39 12.44 22.51 -1.09
CA GLY A 39 13.05 23.79 -1.50
C GLY A 39 14.43 23.71 -2.20
N VAL A 40 14.86 22.52 -2.60
CA VAL A 40 16.10 22.33 -3.38
C VAL A 40 15.77 21.55 -4.66
N ASN A 41 16.21 22.08 -5.80
CA ASN A 41 16.16 21.39 -7.10
C ASN A 41 17.19 20.25 -7.11
N GLU A 42 16.90 19.15 -6.42
CA GLU A 42 17.68 17.92 -6.57
C GLU A 42 17.05 17.05 -7.67
N ASN A 43 17.87 16.61 -8.63
CA ASN A 43 17.47 15.59 -9.60
C ASN A 43 17.44 14.23 -8.90
N PHE A 44 16.31 13.89 -8.29
CA PHE A 44 16.12 12.58 -7.65
C PHE A 44 16.18 11.47 -8.70
N LYS A 45 17.12 10.54 -8.54
CA LYS A 45 17.21 9.35 -9.40
C LYS A 45 16.45 8.21 -8.72
N LEU A 46 15.47 7.64 -9.42
CA LEU A 46 14.83 6.39 -8.98
C LEU A 46 15.86 5.26 -9.03
N VAL A 47 15.97 4.49 -7.94
CA VAL A 47 17.06 3.51 -7.79
C VAL A 47 16.60 2.07 -7.57
N ASN A 48 15.41 1.85 -7.03
CA ASN A 48 14.94 0.49 -6.74
C ASN A 48 13.42 0.42 -6.72
N TYR A 49 12.87 -0.71 -7.18
CA TYR A 49 11.44 -1.04 -7.24
C TYR A 49 11.15 -2.20 -6.28
N GLN A 50 10.12 -2.05 -5.44
CA GLN A 50 9.65 -3.11 -4.55
C GLN A 50 8.17 -3.39 -4.79
N ALA A 51 7.80 -4.67 -4.64
CA ALA A 51 6.43 -5.13 -4.77
C ALA A 51 6.05 -6.02 -3.58
N PHE A 52 4.86 -5.79 -3.05
CA PHE A 52 4.26 -6.56 -1.96
C PHE A 52 2.89 -7.06 -2.38
N SER A 53 2.48 -8.22 -1.86
CA SER A 53 1.14 -8.75 -2.09
C SER A 53 0.67 -9.55 -0.89
N ALA A 54 -0.62 -9.47 -0.58
CA ALA A 54 -1.25 -10.29 0.45
C ALA A 54 -2.72 -10.56 0.14
N SER A 55 -3.22 -11.71 0.60
CA SER A 55 -4.64 -12.02 0.65
C SER A 55 -5.08 -12.17 2.11
N LYS A 56 -6.21 -11.57 2.46
CA LYS A 56 -6.79 -11.60 3.82
C LYS A 56 -8.21 -12.15 3.74
N PRO A 57 -8.55 -13.23 4.48
CA PRO A 57 -9.90 -13.75 4.47
C PRO A 57 -10.88 -12.77 5.13
N ILE A 58 -12.08 -12.66 4.57
CA ILE A 58 -13.19 -11.86 5.12
C ILE A 58 -13.72 -12.55 6.38
N VAL A 59 -13.83 -13.88 6.37
CA VAL A 59 -14.25 -14.67 7.53
C VAL A 59 -13.09 -15.51 8.01
N TYR A 60 -12.73 -15.39 9.29
CA TYR A 60 -11.64 -16.13 9.91
C TYR A 60 -12.06 -16.66 11.27
N ARG A 61 -11.26 -17.58 11.83
CA ARG A 61 -11.45 -18.03 13.22
C ARG A 61 -10.47 -17.31 14.14
N ASP A 62 -10.97 -16.79 15.25
CA ASP A 62 -10.12 -16.25 16.30
C ASP A 62 -9.44 -17.36 17.14
N LEU A 63 -8.65 -16.95 18.13
CA LEU A 63 -7.95 -17.86 19.04
C LEU A 63 -8.90 -18.72 19.89
N GLU A 64 -10.16 -18.31 20.04
CA GLU A 64 -11.21 -19.05 20.73
C GLU A 64 -12.03 -19.93 19.76
N ASN A 65 -11.58 -20.06 18.52
CA ASN A 65 -12.21 -20.84 17.45
C ASN A 65 -13.62 -20.34 17.05
N LYS A 66 -13.95 -19.08 17.36
CA LYS A 66 -15.20 -18.42 16.93
C LYS A 66 -15.01 -17.75 15.57
N TYR A 67 -16.07 -17.74 14.76
CA TYR A 67 -16.06 -17.04 13.49
C TYR A 67 -16.12 -15.53 13.69
N GLN A 68 -15.18 -14.83 13.09
CA GLN A 68 -15.08 -13.38 13.06
C GLN A 68 -15.09 -12.89 11.62
N VAL A 69 -15.63 -11.69 11.41
CA VAL A 69 -15.61 -11.01 10.11
C VAL A 69 -14.60 -9.89 10.18
N LYS A 70 -13.63 -9.89 9.25
CA LYS A 70 -12.65 -8.82 9.09
C LYS A 70 -13.24 -7.75 8.18
N SER A 71 -13.23 -6.50 8.63
CA SER A 71 -13.59 -5.39 7.77
C SER A 71 -12.49 -5.14 6.73
N PHE A 72 -12.87 -4.54 5.59
CA PHE A 72 -11.89 -4.12 4.58
C PHE A 72 -10.85 -3.16 5.18
N SER A 73 -11.27 -2.22 6.04
CA SER A 73 -10.38 -1.26 6.68
C SER A 73 -9.33 -1.93 7.56
N ASP A 74 -9.72 -2.95 8.34
CA ASP A 74 -8.77 -3.68 9.18
C ASP A 74 -7.77 -4.46 8.32
N ALA A 75 -8.26 -5.14 7.29
CA ALA A 75 -7.42 -5.89 6.36
C ALA A 75 -6.44 -4.99 5.58
N TYR A 76 -6.91 -3.82 5.15
CA TYR A 76 -6.10 -2.80 4.49
C TYR A 76 -5.03 -2.23 5.44
N ASN A 77 -5.40 -1.88 6.67
CA ASN A 77 -4.46 -1.35 7.66
C ASN A 77 -3.37 -2.36 8.02
N GLU A 78 -3.71 -3.64 8.16
CA GLU A 78 -2.72 -4.71 8.34
C GLU A 78 -1.73 -4.78 7.17
N PHE A 79 -2.23 -4.76 5.93
CA PHE A 79 -1.39 -4.79 4.75
C PHE A 79 -0.52 -3.53 4.63
N PHE A 80 -1.10 -2.36 4.87
CA PHE A 80 -0.41 -1.08 4.82
C PHE A 80 0.72 -1.00 5.84
N ASN A 81 0.49 -1.44 7.09
CA ASN A 81 1.53 -1.46 8.12
C ASN A 81 2.66 -2.42 7.75
N TYR A 82 2.34 -3.59 7.20
CA TYR A 82 3.35 -4.51 6.69
C TYR A 82 4.20 -3.86 5.59
N VAL A 83 3.58 -3.22 4.59
CA VAL A 83 4.31 -2.51 3.53
C VAL A 83 5.18 -1.41 4.13
N LYS A 84 4.61 -0.58 4.99
CA LYS A 84 5.29 0.55 5.66
C LYS A 84 6.57 0.11 6.38
N GLU A 85 6.47 -0.91 7.23
CA GLU A 85 7.60 -1.39 8.04
C GLU A 85 8.73 -1.97 7.17
N ASN A 86 8.38 -2.81 6.19
CA ASN A 86 9.37 -3.36 5.27
C ASN A 86 10.00 -2.28 4.39
N SER A 87 9.21 -1.30 3.96
CA SER A 87 9.69 -0.21 3.13
C SER A 87 10.71 0.65 3.86
N ILE A 88 10.46 0.98 5.13
CA ILE A 88 11.40 1.72 6.00
C ILE A 88 12.67 0.91 6.24
N LYS A 89 12.52 -0.38 6.54
CA LYS A 89 13.67 -1.27 6.79
C LYS A 89 14.59 -1.33 5.57
N GLU A 90 14.04 -1.46 4.37
CA GLU A 90 14.82 -1.48 3.13
C GLU A 90 15.45 -0.11 2.82
N CYS A 91 14.71 0.98 3.04
CA CYS A 91 15.18 2.36 2.86
C CYS A 91 16.43 2.64 3.71
N THR A 92 16.35 2.29 4.99
CA THR A 92 17.42 2.48 5.98
C THR A 92 18.61 1.56 5.71
N THR A 93 18.36 0.28 5.42
CA THR A 93 19.42 -0.71 5.16
C THR A 93 20.26 -0.32 3.95
N ASN A 94 19.63 0.18 2.89
CA ASN A 94 20.32 0.57 1.66
C ASN A 94 20.73 2.05 1.63
N SER A 95 20.49 2.81 2.71
CA SER A 95 20.81 4.24 2.80
C SER A 95 20.24 5.08 1.65
N TYR A 96 19.00 4.78 1.24
CA TYR A 96 18.27 5.61 0.29
C TYR A 96 17.92 6.96 0.93
N LYS A 97 17.63 7.99 0.11
CA LYS A 97 17.16 9.29 0.64
C LYS A 97 15.67 9.27 0.97
N GLY A 98 14.89 8.43 0.30
CA GLY A 98 13.47 8.28 0.58
C GLY A 98 12.72 7.38 -0.38
N ILE A 99 11.40 7.36 -0.21
CA ILE A 99 10.42 6.64 -1.03
C ILE A 99 9.64 7.67 -1.85
N SER A 100 9.54 7.47 -3.17
CA SER A 100 8.97 8.46 -4.10
C SER A 100 7.49 8.26 -4.43
N ASN A 101 7.03 7.02 -4.35
CA ASN A 101 5.68 6.64 -4.76
C ASN A 101 5.32 5.31 -4.10
N LEU A 102 4.15 5.25 -3.46
CA LEU A 102 3.54 4.02 -2.98
C LEU A 102 2.18 3.89 -3.64
N ASP A 103 2.05 2.93 -4.54
CA ASP A 103 0.79 2.61 -5.22
C ASP A 103 0.23 1.31 -4.65
N ILE A 104 -0.94 1.40 -4.01
CA ILE A 104 -1.63 0.25 -3.43
C ILE A 104 -2.90 -0.01 -4.24
N LYS A 105 -3.02 -1.24 -4.73
CA LYS A 105 -4.20 -1.73 -5.44
C LYS A 105 -4.84 -2.84 -4.64
N TYR A 106 -6.16 -2.91 -4.70
CA TYR A 106 -6.92 -3.97 -4.07
C TYR A 106 -7.97 -4.55 -5.01
N PHE A 107 -8.32 -5.80 -4.72
CA PHE A 107 -9.42 -6.52 -5.32
C PHE A 107 -10.17 -7.27 -4.21
N VAL A 108 -11.49 -7.37 -4.31
CA VAL A 108 -12.33 -7.99 -3.30
C VAL A 108 -13.26 -8.98 -3.97
N ASP A 109 -13.34 -10.19 -3.43
CA ASP A 109 -14.36 -11.18 -3.81
C ASP A 109 -15.25 -11.54 -2.60
N ASP A 110 -15.99 -12.65 -2.70
CA ASP A 110 -16.91 -13.11 -1.67
C ASP A 110 -16.22 -13.63 -0.40
N LYS A 111 -14.91 -13.94 -0.45
CA LYS A 111 -14.18 -14.62 0.63
C LYS A 111 -12.93 -13.89 1.07
N TYR A 112 -12.35 -13.05 0.23
CA TYR A 112 -11.03 -12.48 0.43
C TYR A 112 -10.95 -11.01 0.01
N TYR A 113 -10.09 -10.29 0.72
CA TYR A 113 -9.47 -9.05 0.27
C TYR A 113 -8.08 -9.36 -0.27
N TYR A 114 -7.80 -8.94 -1.50
CA TYR A 114 -6.51 -9.05 -2.15
C TYR A 114 -5.88 -7.67 -2.22
N PHE A 115 -4.62 -7.57 -1.82
CA PHE A 115 -3.86 -6.34 -1.84
C PHE A 115 -2.54 -6.54 -2.58
N SER A 116 -2.13 -5.51 -3.30
CA SER A 116 -0.80 -5.39 -3.88
C SER A 116 -0.30 -3.97 -3.66
N ALA A 117 0.99 -3.82 -3.42
CA ALA A 117 1.64 -2.52 -3.30
C ALA A 117 2.89 -2.51 -4.16
N THR A 118 3.15 -1.38 -4.80
CA THR A 118 4.39 -1.14 -5.53
C THR A 118 4.97 0.18 -5.09
N LEU A 119 6.29 0.26 -4.97
CA LEU A 119 6.96 1.50 -4.61
C LEU A 119 8.34 1.61 -5.23
N ASN A 120 8.84 2.84 -5.31
CA ASN A 120 10.22 3.11 -5.68
C ASN A 120 10.94 3.96 -4.65
N TYR A 121 12.25 3.73 -4.55
CA TYR A 121 13.16 4.55 -3.76
C TYR A 121 13.91 5.54 -4.63
N PHE A 122 14.40 6.61 -4.00
CA PHE A 122 15.28 7.57 -4.62
C PHE A 122 16.52 7.86 -3.76
N ASN A 123 17.59 8.24 -4.46
CA ASN A 123 18.84 8.77 -3.89
C ASN A 123 18.97 10.26 -4.15
#